data_AF-A0A0F7C0J0-F1
#
_entry.id   AF-A0A0F7C0J0-F1
#
_cell.length_a   1.000
_cell.length_b   1.000
_cell.length_c   1.000
_cell.angle_alpha   90.00
_cell.angle_beta   90.00
_cell.angle_gamma   90.00
#
_symmetry.space_group_name_H-M   'P 1'
#
loop_
_entity.id
_entity.type
_entity.pdbx_description
1 polymer ?
#
loop_
_entity_poly.entity_id
_entity_poly.type
_entity_poly.pdbx_seq_one_letter_code
_entity_poly.pdbx_strand_id
1 'polypeptide(L)'
;MTSQNKDLGIIEAAPSETYSVTDPEGDSFTVVEKINGTVIRSFPGVAGKEEAATIPPDIWLTLQPDVVHTLAVTATDKQGMTYTRSYTFKRFENKIVIDGLAVPFTTDIAAKRVLITPDWVIPFGTIVKVETCNNAFDESPTWEDCTLVVKLGRGYLYTNDKKTADKWGIDIRFHIEKGEATKPISFQGFGGAFD
;
A
#
# COMPACT_ATOMS: atom_id res chain seq x y z
N MET A 1 -2.07 20.75 -25.98
CA MET A 1 -1.88 19.46 -25.27
C MET A 1 -2.91 18.45 -25.79
N THR A 2 -2.49 17.23 -26.12
CA THR A 2 -3.28 16.23 -26.87
C THR A 2 -4.27 15.40 -26.04
N SER A 3 -4.04 15.23 -24.74
CA SER A 3 -4.97 14.50 -23.88
C SER A 3 -6.26 15.30 -23.59
N GLN A 4 -7.24 14.67 -22.95
CA GLN A 4 -8.47 15.30 -22.44
C GLN A 4 -8.59 15.06 -20.93
N ASN A 5 -9.41 15.87 -20.26
CA ASN A 5 -9.77 15.59 -18.87
C ASN A 5 -10.55 14.28 -18.82
N LYS A 6 -10.26 13.44 -17.83
CA LYS A 6 -10.82 12.09 -17.77
C LYS A 6 -11.06 11.67 -16.33
N ASP A 7 -12.20 11.03 -16.10
CA ASP A 7 -12.40 10.22 -14.90
C ASP A 7 -11.91 8.80 -15.18
N LEU A 8 -10.88 8.38 -14.44
CA LEU A 8 -10.31 7.03 -14.52
C LEU A 8 -11.10 6.04 -13.66
N GLY A 9 -12.07 6.51 -12.87
CA GLY A 9 -12.92 5.69 -12.04
C GLY A 9 -12.19 5.14 -10.80
N ILE A 10 -12.54 3.91 -10.43
CA ILE A 10 -11.98 3.21 -9.29
C ILE A 10 -10.84 2.30 -9.77
N ILE A 11 -9.64 2.50 -9.25
CA ILE A 11 -8.42 1.83 -9.74
C ILE A 11 -7.56 1.27 -8.60
N GLU A 12 -6.90 0.14 -8.85
CA GLU A 12 -6.00 -0.55 -7.89
C GLU A 12 -4.51 -0.27 -8.13
N ALA A 13 -4.16 0.18 -9.34
CA ALA A 13 -2.80 0.51 -9.73
C ALA A 13 -2.67 2.00 -10.08
N ALA A 14 -1.48 2.56 -9.87
CA ALA A 14 -1.19 3.93 -10.24
C ALA A 14 -1.44 4.15 -11.76
N PRO A 15 -2.16 5.22 -12.14
CA PRO A 15 -2.42 5.49 -13.55
C PRO A 15 -1.15 5.96 -14.27
N SER A 16 -1.12 5.74 -15.58
CA SER A 16 -0.07 6.21 -16.49
C SER A 16 -0.72 6.84 -17.71
N GLU A 17 -0.89 8.16 -17.69
CA GLU A 17 -1.61 8.88 -18.74
C GLU A 17 -0.63 9.55 -19.70
N THR A 18 -0.72 9.20 -20.99
CA THR A 18 0.13 9.77 -22.02
C THR A 18 -0.36 11.14 -22.47
N TYR A 19 0.56 12.04 -22.76
CA TYR A 19 0.28 13.37 -23.27
C TYR A 19 1.44 13.90 -24.12
N SER A 20 1.13 14.84 -25.00
CA SER A 20 2.12 15.68 -25.67
C SER A 20 1.65 17.13 -25.66
N VAL A 21 2.62 18.06 -25.66
CA VAL A 21 2.37 19.50 -25.65
C VAL A 21 2.98 20.10 -26.90
N THR A 22 2.24 20.98 -27.55
CA THR A 22 2.67 21.77 -28.71
C THR A 22 2.38 23.23 -28.39
N ASP A 23 3.30 24.11 -28.74
CA ASP A 23 3.15 25.55 -28.67
C ASP A 23 3.02 26.09 -30.11
N PRO A 24 1.88 26.70 -30.49
CA PRO A 24 1.67 27.20 -31.85
C PRO A 24 2.69 28.26 -32.30
N GLU A 25 3.20 29.04 -31.36
CA GLU A 25 4.17 30.12 -31.56
C GLU A 25 5.62 29.63 -31.56
N GLY A 26 5.86 28.36 -31.18
CA GLY A 26 7.18 27.75 -31.08
C GLY A 26 7.96 28.19 -29.84
N ASP A 27 7.28 28.74 -28.83
CA ASP A 27 7.88 29.17 -27.59
C ASP A 27 8.25 27.98 -26.68
N SER A 28 9.26 28.19 -25.84
CA SER A 28 9.63 27.25 -24.78
C SER A 28 8.56 27.22 -23.69
N PHE A 29 8.28 26.03 -23.16
CA PHE A 29 7.32 25.84 -22.07
C PHE A 29 7.88 24.92 -20.98
N THR A 30 7.35 25.04 -19.78
CA THR A 30 7.62 24.13 -18.64
C THR A 30 6.41 23.26 -18.40
N VAL A 31 6.63 21.99 -18.08
CA VAL A 31 5.59 21.06 -17.64
C VAL A 31 5.72 20.81 -16.14
N VAL A 32 4.59 20.83 -15.45
CA VAL A 32 4.47 20.51 -14.02
C VAL A 32 3.37 19.46 -13.84
N GLU A 33 3.71 18.35 -13.21
CA GLU A 33 2.78 17.29 -12.83
C GLU A 33 2.50 17.37 -11.34
N LYS A 34 1.23 17.26 -10.96
CA LYS A 34 0.78 17.36 -9.58
C LYS A 34 -0.18 16.23 -9.22
N ILE A 35 -0.10 15.74 -7.98
CA ILE A 35 -1.12 14.91 -7.37
C ILE A 35 -1.75 15.68 -6.21
N ASN A 36 -3.07 15.88 -6.25
CA ASN A 36 -3.81 16.66 -5.25
C ASN A 36 -3.18 18.04 -4.98
N GLY A 37 -2.66 18.69 -6.02
CA GLY A 37 -1.98 19.99 -5.94
C GLY A 37 -0.49 19.96 -5.56
N THR A 38 0.03 18.82 -5.09
CA THR A 38 1.45 18.65 -4.75
C THR A 38 2.26 18.27 -5.97
N VAL A 39 3.35 18.98 -6.24
CA VAL A 39 4.24 18.72 -7.40
C VAL A 39 4.94 17.38 -7.23
N ILE A 40 4.88 16.53 -8.25
CA ILE A 40 5.56 15.25 -8.33
C ILE A 40 6.63 15.21 -9.43
N ARG A 41 6.48 16.05 -10.45
CA ARG A 41 7.46 16.19 -11.54
C ARG A 41 7.42 17.61 -12.09
N SER A 42 8.58 18.17 -12.45
CA SER A 42 8.67 19.42 -13.20
C SER A 42 9.89 19.40 -14.11
N PHE A 43 9.71 19.83 -15.35
CA PHE A 43 10.76 19.75 -16.37
C PHE A 43 10.48 20.71 -17.54
N PRO A 44 11.52 21.16 -18.26
CA PRO A 44 11.35 21.89 -19.51
C PRO A 44 10.74 20.96 -20.56
N GLY A 45 9.68 21.41 -21.23
CA GLY A 45 8.96 20.63 -22.22
C GLY A 45 9.61 20.64 -23.59
N VAL A 46 9.35 19.59 -24.38
CA VAL A 46 9.78 19.48 -25.78
C VAL A 46 8.53 19.36 -26.64
N ALA A 47 8.37 20.27 -27.61
CA ALA A 47 7.18 20.31 -28.45
C ALA A 47 6.96 18.98 -29.20
N GLY A 48 5.74 18.44 -29.13
CA GLY A 48 5.35 17.20 -29.79
C GLY A 48 5.91 15.91 -29.17
N LYS A 49 6.81 16.00 -28.18
CA LYS A 49 7.32 14.82 -27.48
C LYS A 49 6.21 14.20 -26.65
N GLU A 50 6.07 12.89 -26.76
CA GLU A 50 5.18 12.10 -25.92
C GLU A 50 5.83 11.88 -24.54
N GLU A 51 5.04 12.13 -23.50
CA GLU A 51 5.40 11.93 -22.10
C GLU A 51 4.30 11.14 -21.40
N ALA A 52 4.63 10.49 -20.29
CA ALA A 52 3.67 9.80 -19.42
C ALA A 52 3.64 10.46 -18.03
N ALA A 53 2.44 10.86 -17.60
CA ALA A 53 2.18 11.31 -16.25
C ALA A 53 1.96 10.08 -15.37
N THR A 54 2.83 9.88 -14.38
CA THR A 54 2.80 8.74 -13.46
C THR A 54 2.91 9.22 -12.02
N ILE A 55 2.36 8.45 -11.08
CA ILE A 55 2.47 8.73 -9.64
C ILE A 55 3.60 7.88 -9.07
N PRO A 56 4.60 8.47 -8.40
CA PRO A 56 5.65 7.71 -7.72
C PRO A 56 5.07 6.66 -6.74
N PRO A 57 5.64 5.44 -6.65
CA PRO A 57 5.08 4.37 -5.83
C PRO A 57 4.89 4.73 -4.36
N ASP A 58 5.84 5.45 -3.76
CA ASP A 58 5.77 5.94 -2.39
C ASP A 58 4.59 6.89 -2.19
N ILE A 59 4.37 7.81 -3.14
CA ILE A 59 3.23 8.73 -3.09
C ILE A 59 1.91 7.97 -3.31
N TRP A 60 1.86 7.06 -4.28
CA TRP A 60 0.68 6.21 -4.56
C TRP A 60 0.22 5.43 -3.32
N LEU A 61 1.17 4.92 -2.54
CA LEU A 61 0.89 4.16 -1.32
C LEU A 61 0.29 5.02 -0.21
N THR A 62 0.54 6.34 -0.20
CA THR A 62 -0.03 7.28 0.79
C THR A 62 -1.42 7.81 0.42
N LEU A 63 -1.88 7.59 -0.81
CA LEU A 63 -3.19 8.06 -1.26
C LEU A 63 -4.32 7.31 -0.56
N GLN A 64 -5.23 8.06 0.06
CA GLN A 64 -6.33 7.51 0.83
C GLN A 64 -7.32 6.74 -0.07
N PRO A 65 -7.59 5.45 0.20
CA PRO A 65 -8.61 4.71 -0.53
C PRO A 65 -10.00 5.35 -0.44
N ASP A 66 -10.82 5.16 -1.48
CA ASP A 66 -12.22 5.62 -1.58
C ASP A 66 -12.44 7.16 -1.54
N VAL A 67 -11.36 7.95 -1.61
CA VAL A 67 -11.42 9.41 -1.80
C VAL A 67 -11.06 9.75 -3.24
N VAL A 68 -11.68 10.80 -3.79
CA VAL A 68 -11.35 11.29 -5.13
C VAL A 68 -9.99 12.01 -5.08
N HIS A 69 -9.07 11.54 -5.92
CA HIS A 69 -7.77 12.15 -6.17
C HIS A 69 -7.72 12.79 -7.55
N THR A 70 -6.76 13.70 -7.75
CA THR A 70 -6.55 14.37 -9.05
C THR A 70 -5.08 14.40 -9.42
N LEU A 71 -4.73 13.70 -10.50
CA LEU A 71 -3.47 13.87 -11.21
C LEU A 71 -3.64 14.99 -12.23
N ALA A 72 -2.81 16.03 -12.18
CA ALA A 72 -2.87 17.18 -13.06
C ALA A 72 -1.55 17.38 -13.79
N VAL A 73 -1.62 17.66 -15.08
CA VAL A 73 -0.48 18.04 -15.93
C VAL A 73 -0.71 19.47 -16.41
N THR A 74 0.16 20.39 -16.04
CA THR A 74 0.10 21.80 -16.42
C THR A 74 1.31 22.15 -17.27
N ALA A 75 1.08 22.63 -18.48
CA ALA A 75 2.09 23.29 -19.30
C ALA A 75 1.99 24.80 -19.10
N THR A 76 3.12 25.50 -19.04
CA THR A 76 3.20 26.97 -18.92
C THR A 76 4.23 27.50 -19.91
N ASP A 77 3.81 28.40 -20.80
CA ASP A 77 4.69 29.06 -21.77
C ASP A 77 5.57 30.15 -21.10
N LYS A 78 6.44 30.81 -21.87
CA LYS A 78 7.32 31.87 -21.34
C LYS A 78 6.57 33.14 -20.93
N GLN A 79 5.35 33.34 -21.42
CA GLN A 79 4.47 34.47 -21.10
C GLN A 79 3.61 34.20 -19.86
N GLY A 80 3.64 32.98 -19.33
CA GLY A 80 2.89 32.56 -18.16
C GLY A 80 1.49 32.03 -18.46
N MET A 81 1.12 31.83 -19.73
CA MET A 81 -0.14 31.18 -20.08
C MET A 81 -0.07 29.70 -19.75
N THR A 82 -1.11 29.20 -19.09
CA THR A 82 -1.16 27.82 -18.62
C THR A 82 -2.21 27.00 -19.34
N TYR A 83 -1.88 25.74 -19.64
CA TYR A 83 -2.84 24.75 -20.09
C TYR A 83 -2.78 23.51 -19.20
N THR A 84 -3.92 23.12 -18.63
CA THR A 84 -3.99 22.02 -17.66
C THR A 84 -4.88 20.88 -18.14
N ARG A 85 -4.43 19.65 -17.89
CA ARG A 85 -5.22 18.42 -18.01
C ARG A 85 -5.31 17.72 -16.67
N SER A 86 -6.50 17.23 -16.37
CA SER A 86 -6.82 16.62 -15.08
C SER A 86 -7.41 15.23 -15.25
N TYR A 87 -6.87 14.30 -14.48
CA TYR A 87 -7.30 12.91 -14.40
C TYR A 87 -7.76 12.63 -12.97
N THR A 88 -9.05 12.35 -12.80
CA THR A 88 -9.62 12.02 -11.48
C THR A 88 -9.71 10.51 -11.29
N PHE A 89 -9.54 10.04 -10.06
CA PHE A 89 -9.69 8.63 -9.74
C PHE A 89 -9.98 8.42 -8.26
N LYS A 90 -10.50 7.25 -7.90
CA LYS A 90 -10.51 6.74 -6.52
C LYS A 90 -9.58 5.54 -6.43
N ARG A 91 -8.70 5.53 -5.43
CA ARG A 91 -7.89 4.33 -5.16
C ARG A 91 -8.76 3.26 -4.50
N PHE A 92 -8.72 2.05 -5.01
CA PHE A 92 -9.33 0.88 -4.38
C PHE A 92 -8.28 0.12 -3.59
N GLU A 93 -8.61 -0.14 -2.32
CA GLU A 93 -7.88 -1.08 -1.48
C GLU A 93 -8.92 -1.74 -0.58
N ASN A 94 -8.87 -3.06 -0.50
CA ASN A 94 -9.80 -3.84 0.32
C ASN A 94 -9.10 -4.79 1.28
N LYS A 95 -7.76 -4.82 1.31
CA LYS A 95 -7.03 -5.69 2.22
C LYS A 95 -5.75 -5.06 2.76
N ILE A 96 -5.34 -5.53 3.94
CA ILE A 96 -4.03 -5.33 4.52
C ILE A 96 -3.42 -6.71 4.70
N VAL A 97 -2.27 -6.93 4.06
CA VAL A 97 -1.55 -8.20 4.12
C VAL A 97 -0.14 -7.95 4.63
N ILE A 98 0.19 -8.61 5.74
CA ILE A 98 1.56 -8.79 6.24
C ILE A 98 1.81 -10.28 6.14
N ASP A 99 2.50 -10.71 5.09
CA ASP A 99 2.77 -12.12 4.83
C ASP A 99 4.11 -12.54 5.45
N GLY A 100 4.13 -12.57 6.78
CA GLY A 100 5.35 -12.81 7.57
C GLY A 100 6.16 -11.54 7.79
N LEU A 101 7.03 -11.60 8.79
CA LEU A 101 7.94 -10.53 9.14
C LEU A 101 9.16 -10.60 8.23
N ALA A 102 9.65 -9.44 7.79
CA ALA A 102 10.89 -9.35 7.04
C ALA A 102 12.09 -9.98 7.80
N VAL A 103 12.03 -9.97 9.13
CA VAL A 103 12.97 -10.63 10.02
C VAL A 103 12.19 -11.35 11.11
N PRO A 104 12.07 -12.69 11.06
CA PRO A 104 11.47 -13.47 12.15
C PRO A 104 12.25 -13.36 13.46
N PHE A 105 11.57 -13.54 14.58
CA PHE A 105 12.22 -13.53 15.90
C PHE A 105 12.97 -14.84 16.11
N THR A 106 14.29 -14.78 16.31
CA THR A 106 15.08 -16.00 16.61
C THR A 106 14.89 -16.43 18.05
N THR A 107 14.76 -17.73 18.30
CA THR A 107 14.71 -18.32 19.65
C THR A 107 15.70 -19.47 19.78
N ASP A 108 16.22 -19.70 20.99
CA ASP A 108 17.15 -20.81 21.25
C ASP A 108 16.42 -22.17 21.30
N ILE A 109 15.16 -22.15 21.72
CA ILE A 109 14.27 -23.32 21.82
C ILE A 109 12.92 -23.02 21.18
N ALA A 110 12.10 -24.06 20.97
CA ALA A 110 10.72 -23.89 20.51
C ALA A 110 9.93 -23.07 21.52
N ALA A 111 9.37 -21.94 21.07
CA ALA A 111 8.42 -21.19 21.86
C ALA A 111 7.17 -22.05 22.11
N LYS A 112 6.68 -22.03 23.34
CA LYS A 112 5.45 -22.73 23.77
C LYS A 112 4.25 -21.82 23.64
N ARG A 113 4.44 -20.52 23.83
CA ARG A 113 3.35 -19.55 23.81
C ARG A 113 3.78 -18.24 23.17
N VAL A 114 2.85 -17.61 22.44
CA VAL A 114 2.99 -16.24 21.95
C VAL A 114 1.76 -15.41 22.28
N LEU A 115 1.96 -14.20 22.79
CA LEU A 115 0.95 -13.15 22.90
C LEU A 115 1.20 -12.13 21.80
N ILE A 116 0.19 -11.87 20.97
CA ILE A 116 0.24 -10.89 19.89
C ILE A 116 -0.81 -9.82 20.19
N THR A 117 -0.39 -8.56 20.25
CA THR A 117 -1.23 -7.41 20.59
C THR A 117 -1.18 -6.39 19.47
N PRO A 118 -2.04 -6.51 18.44
CA PRO A 118 -2.10 -5.55 17.33
C PRO A 118 -2.68 -4.21 17.77
N ASP A 119 -2.12 -3.12 17.24
CA ASP A 119 -2.75 -1.79 17.24
C ASP A 119 -3.53 -1.64 15.93
N TRP A 120 -4.83 -1.88 16.02
CA TRP A 120 -5.72 -1.94 14.86
C TRP A 120 -7.11 -1.35 15.14
N VAL A 121 -7.79 -0.95 14.08
CA VAL A 121 -9.22 -0.64 14.09
C VAL A 121 -9.89 -1.62 13.14
N ILE A 122 -10.62 -2.58 13.71
CA ILE A 122 -11.30 -3.66 13.01
C ILE A 122 -12.82 -3.47 13.20
N PRO A 123 -13.51 -2.75 12.30
CA PRO A 123 -14.95 -2.62 12.36
C PRO A 123 -15.69 -3.94 12.16
N PHE A 124 -16.98 -3.96 12.51
CA PHE A 124 -17.84 -5.10 12.24
C PHE A 124 -17.92 -5.37 10.72
N GLY A 125 -17.92 -6.65 10.35
CA GLY A 125 -17.89 -7.10 8.95
C GLY A 125 -16.49 -7.32 8.38
N THR A 126 -15.43 -6.89 9.07
CA THR A 126 -14.04 -7.17 8.66
C THR A 126 -13.71 -8.65 8.84
N ILE A 127 -13.12 -9.24 7.81
CA ILE A 127 -12.57 -10.60 7.84
C ILE A 127 -11.12 -10.48 8.27
N VAL A 128 -10.75 -11.20 9.33
CA VAL A 128 -9.39 -11.16 9.89
C VAL A 128 -8.90 -12.57 10.04
N LYS A 129 -7.67 -12.81 9.61
CA LYS A 129 -6.90 -14.00 9.90
C LYS A 129 -5.52 -13.60 10.41
N VAL A 130 -5.16 -14.12 11.58
CA VAL A 130 -3.84 -13.96 12.18
C VAL A 130 -3.26 -15.35 12.37
N GLU A 131 -2.05 -15.56 11.88
CA GLU A 131 -1.36 -16.83 11.98
C GLU A 131 0.04 -16.61 12.53
N THR A 132 0.56 -17.63 13.20
CA THR A 132 1.92 -17.64 13.73
C THR A 132 2.54 -19.02 13.59
N CYS A 133 3.86 -19.09 13.50
CA CYS A 133 4.62 -20.34 13.56
C CYS A 133 5.77 -20.17 14.56
N ASN A 134 6.27 -21.28 15.12
CA ASN A 134 7.45 -21.29 15.98
C ASN A 134 8.68 -21.90 15.28
N ASN A 135 8.54 -22.33 14.01
CA ASN A 135 9.59 -22.83 13.12
C ASN A 135 9.80 -21.91 11.90
N ALA A 136 9.87 -20.60 12.13
CA ALA A 136 9.94 -19.56 11.09
C ALA A 136 11.08 -19.70 10.06
N PHE A 137 12.16 -20.39 10.42
CA PHE A 137 13.32 -20.58 9.54
C PHE A 137 13.25 -21.84 8.69
N ASP A 138 12.22 -22.68 8.86
CA ASP A 138 11.97 -23.81 7.97
C ASP A 138 11.67 -23.30 6.55
N GLU A 139 12.05 -24.08 5.52
CA GLU A 139 11.67 -23.78 4.13
C GLU A 139 10.14 -23.73 3.95
N SER A 140 9.41 -24.46 4.80
CA SER A 140 7.95 -24.44 4.87
C SER A 140 7.50 -24.41 6.33
N PRO A 141 7.39 -23.22 6.95
CA PRO A 141 6.95 -23.08 8.33
C PRO A 141 5.54 -23.61 8.53
N THR A 142 5.27 -24.14 9.73
CA THR A 142 3.95 -24.66 10.10
C THR A 142 3.13 -23.53 10.71
N TRP A 143 2.31 -22.89 9.89
CA TRP A 143 1.44 -21.79 10.30
C TRP A 143 0.22 -22.30 11.08
N GLU A 144 0.02 -21.73 12.26
CA GLU A 144 -1.09 -22.03 13.15
C GLU A 144 -2.01 -20.81 13.29
N ASP A 145 -3.33 -21.02 13.20
CA ASP A 145 -4.33 -19.94 13.31
C ASP A 145 -4.51 -19.51 14.77
N CYS A 146 -4.14 -18.27 15.06
CA CYS A 146 -4.27 -17.64 16.36
C CYS A 146 -5.29 -16.50 16.38
N THR A 147 -6.10 -16.34 15.33
CA THR A 147 -7.03 -15.22 15.13
C THR A 147 -7.93 -14.97 16.35
N LEU A 148 -8.55 -16.02 16.89
CA LEU A 148 -9.50 -15.89 18.00
C LEU A 148 -8.80 -15.38 19.26
N VAL A 149 -7.64 -15.94 19.60
CA VAL A 149 -6.93 -15.54 20.83
C VAL A 149 -6.35 -14.14 20.70
N VAL A 150 -5.89 -13.74 19.51
CA VAL A 150 -5.42 -12.37 19.25
C VAL A 150 -6.56 -11.36 19.40
N LYS A 151 -7.75 -11.64 18.86
CA LYS A 151 -8.94 -10.79 19.07
C LYS A 151 -9.36 -10.68 20.53
N LEU A 152 -9.09 -11.72 21.33
CA LEU A 152 -9.41 -11.76 22.76
C LEU A 152 -8.28 -11.25 23.67
N GLY A 153 -7.14 -10.82 23.11
CA GLY A 153 -5.97 -10.39 23.88
C GLY A 153 -5.35 -11.52 24.73
N ARG A 154 -5.35 -12.75 24.20
CA ARG A 154 -4.85 -13.96 24.88
C ARG A 154 -3.65 -14.55 24.16
N GLY A 155 -2.81 -15.25 24.91
CA GLY A 155 -1.70 -16.01 24.35
C GLY A 155 -2.18 -17.24 23.57
N TYR A 156 -1.55 -17.49 22.43
CA TYR A 156 -1.66 -18.72 21.65
C TYR A 156 -0.66 -19.76 22.14
N LEU A 157 -1.09 -21.00 22.33
CA LEU A 157 -0.21 -22.12 22.65
C LEU A 157 0.10 -22.87 21.37
N TYR A 158 1.38 -22.97 21.01
CA TYR A 158 1.81 -23.70 19.82
C TYR A 158 1.52 -25.19 19.97
N THR A 159 1.03 -25.78 18.90
CA THR A 159 0.88 -27.24 18.77
C THR A 159 2.05 -27.85 18.00
N ASN A 160 2.74 -27.07 17.16
CA ASN A 160 3.95 -27.53 16.49
C ASN A 160 5.12 -27.63 17.47
N ASP A 161 5.76 -28.80 17.49
CA ASP A 161 6.94 -29.11 18.30
C ASP A 161 8.14 -29.55 17.45
N LYS A 162 8.09 -29.34 16.12
CA LYS A 162 9.13 -29.75 15.17
C LYS A 162 9.66 -28.58 14.35
N LYS A 163 10.93 -28.68 13.95
CA LYS A 163 11.56 -27.84 12.93
C LYS A 163 12.43 -28.68 12.01
N THR A 164 12.67 -28.18 10.82
CA THR A 164 13.63 -28.74 9.84
C THR A 164 14.87 -27.88 9.68
N ALA A 165 14.80 -26.59 10.02
CA ALA A 165 15.94 -25.69 10.04
C ALA A 165 16.84 -25.87 11.26
N ASP A 166 18.03 -25.26 11.23
CA ASP A 166 18.99 -25.30 12.34
C ASP A 166 18.52 -24.50 13.56
N LYS A 167 17.71 -23.45 13.36
CA LYS A 167 17.25 -22.53 14.41
C LYS A 167 15.74 -22.56 14.58
N TRP A 168 15.28 -22.34 15.81
CA TRP A 168 13.90 -22.01 16.09
C TRP A 168 13.64 -20.52 15.84
N GLY A 169 12.38 -20.17 15.57
CA GLY A 169 12.02 -18.78 15.47
C GLY A 169 10.53 -18.57 15.29
N ILE A 170 10.05 -17.42 15.76
CA ILE A 170 8.64 -17.06 15.66
C ILE A 170 8.45 -16.13 14.48
N ASP A 171 7.43 -16.42 13.67
CA ASP A 171 6.91 -15.50 12.68
C ASP A 171 5.40 -15.30 12.85
N ILE A 172 4.90 -14.18 12.34
CA ILE A 172 3.53 -13.72 12.49
C ILE A 172 3.08 -13.11 11.17
N ARG A 173 1.89 -13.49 10.71
CA ARG A 173 1.28 -12.92 9.52
C ARG A 173 -0.16 -12.48 9.77
N PHE A 174 -0.56 -11.42 9.08
CA PHE A 174 -1.89 -10.80 9.18
C PHE A 174 -2.51 -10.74 7.79
N HIS A 175 -3.73 -11.25 7.67
CA HIS A 175 -4.58 -11.06 6.50
C HIS A 175 -5.88 -10.40 6.98
N ILE A 176 -6.08 -9.15 6.60
CA ILE A 176 -7.24 -8.36 7.01
C ILE A 176 -7.94 -7.91 5.74
N GLU A 177 -9.19 -8.32 5.55
CA GLU A 177 -9.99 -7.95 4.39
C GLU A 177 -11.22 -7.14 4.84
N LYS A 178 -11.61 -6.17 4.02
CA LYS A 178 -12.75 -5.29 4.29
C LYS A 178 -14.02 -6.07 4.59
N GLY A 179 -14.26 -7.17 3.86
CA GLY A 179 -15.49 -7.95 3.99
C GLY A 179 -16.71 -7.05 3.83
N GLU A 180 -17.62 -7.08 4.81
CA GLU A 180 -18.83 -6.26 4.84
C GLU A 180 -18.65 -4.93 5.59
N ALA A 181 -17.42 -4.60 6.03
CA ALA A 181 -17.17 -3.39 6.80
C ALA A 181 -17.42 -2.13 5.98
N THR A 182 -18.22 -1.22 6.55
CA THR A 182 -18.52 0.10 5.99
C THR A 182 -17.63 1.21 6.53
N LYS A 183 -16.86 0.93 7.59
CA LYS A 183 -15.92 1.87 8.21
C LYS A 183 -14.47 1.55 7.77
N PRO A 184 -13.56 2.53 7.83
CA PRO A 184 -12.14 2.30 7.54
C PRO A 184 -11.52 1.24 8.47
N ILE A 185 -10.59 0.47 7.93
CA ILE A 185 -9.69 -0.42 8.66
C ILE A 185 -8.35 0.28 8.81
N SER A 186 -7.74 0.19 9.98
CA SER A 186 -6.36 0.64 10.18
C SER A 186 -5.54 -0.41 10.92
N PHE A 187 -4.26 -0.48 10.58
CA PHE A 187 -3.27 -1.32 11.27
C PHE A 187 -2.00 -0.47 11.43
N GLN A 188 -1.61 -0.19 12.67
CA GLN A 188 -0.44 0.64 12.99
C GLN A 188 0.79 -0.19 13.37
N GLY A 189 0.58 -1.46 13.73
CA GLY A 189 1.63 -2.38 14.13
C GLY A 189 1.10 -3.42 15.12
N PHE A 190 2.02 -4.12 15.77
CA PHE A 190 1.70 -5.02 16.86
C PHE A 190 2.85 -5.06 17.87
N GLY A 191 2.52 -5.33 19.13
CA GLY A 191 3.45 -5.71 20.18
C GLY A 191 3.17 -7.13 20.65
N GLY A 192 3.87 -7.58 21.70
CA GLY A 192 3.66 -8.92 22.22
C GLY A 192 4.76 -9.41 23.15
N ALA A 193 4.65 -10.68 23.49
CA ALA A 193 5.66 -11.45 24.23
C ALA A 193 5.57 -12.93 23.85
N PHE A 194 6.65 -13.67 24.08
CA PHE A 194 6.67 -15.12 23.89
C PHE A 194 7.53 -15.78 24.97
N ASP A 195 7.26 -17.07 25.21
CA ASP A 195 7.97 -17.95 26.15
C ASP A 195 8.12 -19.37 25.62
#